data_AF-A0A2E5VAU2-F1
#
_entry.id   AF-A0A2E5VAU2-F1
#
_cell.length_a   1.000
_cell.length_b   1.000
_cell.length_c   1.000
_cell.angle_alpha   90.00
_cell.angle_beta   90.00
_cell.angle_gamma   90.00
#
_symmetry.space_group_name_H-M   'P 1'
#
loop_
_entity.id
_entity.type
_entity.pdbx_description
1 polymer ?
#
loop_
_entity_poly.entity_id
_entity_poly.type
_entity_poly.pdbx_seq_one_letter_code
_entity_poly.pdbx_strand_id
1 'polypeptide(L)'
;MDLLWFCLASYGITQIIVYGSIFNKIRPAKERLAGFCELFHCPMCMGFWVGLFLFGINQNTELFTFEYTLSNALICGAIGSAAAYIFNMVFSDDGIQIGVNNGH
;
A
#
# COMPACT_ATOMS: atom_id res chain seq x y z
N MET A 1 -16.94 -4.41 -7.66
CA MET A 1 -16.04 -5.52 -7.29
C MET A 1 -14.59 -5.10 -7.48
N ASP A 2 -14.33 -4.29 -8.50
CA ASP A 2 -13.04 -3.73 -8.89
C ASP A 2 -12.33 -2.98 -7.75
N LEU A 3 -13.07 -2.16 -6.97
CA LEU A 3 -12.50 -1.44 -5.84
C LEU A 3 -11.98 -2.37 -4.73
N LEU A 4 -12.69 -3.47 -4.46
CA LEU A 4 -12.30 -4.42 -3.42
C LEU A 4 -11.05 -5.19 -3.84
N TRP A 5 -11.02 -5.66 -5.09
CA TRP A 5 -9.83 -6.30 -5.67
C TRP A 5 -8.64 -5.35 -5.73
N PHE A 6 -8.88 -4.08 -6.09
CA PHE A 6 -7.87 -3.05 -6.06
C PHE A 6 -7.30 -2.85 -4.65
N CYS A 7 -8.15 -2.68 -3.63
CA CYS A 7 -7.71 -2.50 -2.24
C CYS A 7 -6.92 -3.71 -1.71
N LEU A 8 -7.36 -4.93 -2.03
CA LEU A 8 -6.68 -6.16 -1.61
C LEU A 8 -5.34 -6.34 -2.34
N ALA A 9 -5.30 -6.07 -3.64
CA ALA A 9 -4.07 -6.12 -4.43
C ALA A 9 -3.08 -5.04 -3.99
N SER A 10 -3.53 -3.81 -3.78
CA SER A 10 -2.69 -2.72 -3.28
C SER A 10 -2.13 -3.06 -1.91
N TYR A 11 -2.96 -3.54 -0.99
CA TYR A 11 -2.51 -3.96 0.33
C TYR A 11 -1.49 -5.10 0.27
N GLY A 12 -1.78 -6.17 -0.48
CA GLY A 12 -0.88 -7.31 -0.59
C GLY A 12 0.49 -6.94 -1.14
N ILE A 13 0.54 -6.12 -2.20
CA ILE A 13 1.79 -5.63 -2.78
C ILE A 13 2.54 -4.74 -1.77
N THR A 14 1.85 -3.82 -1.09
CA THR A 14 2.44 -2.98 -0.04
C THR A 14 3.06 -3.82 1.07
N GLN A 15 2.37 -4.86 1.55
CA GLN A 15 2.87 -5.75 2.59
C GLN A 15 4.12 -6.51 2.15
N ILE A 16 4.14 -7.05 0.91
CA ILE A 16 5.31 -7.73 0.37
C ILE A 16 6.51 -6.79 0.27
N ILE A 17 6.32 -5.53 -0.12
CA ILE A 17 7.41 -4.57 -0.26
C ILE A 17 7.93 -4.10 1.11
N VAL A 18 7.04 -3.86 2.08
CA VAL A 18 7.40 -3.28 3.38
C VAL A 18 7.85 -4.33 4.39
N TYR A 19 7.25 -5.52 4.39
CA TYR A 19 7.54 -6.57 5.39
C TYR A 19 8.16 -7.83 4.79
N GLY A 20 8.11 -8.00 3.45
CA GLY A 20 8.67 -9.18 2.80
C GLY A 20 10.20 -9.26 2.91
N SER A 21 10.70 -10.35 3.49
CA SER A 21 12.13 -10.59 3.67
C SER A 21 12.92 -10.66 2.35
N ILE A 22 12.25 -11.00 1.24
CA ILE A 22 12.82 -11.04 -0.11
C ILE A 22 13.35 -9.65 -0.52
N PHE A 23 12.65 -8.58 -0.11
CA PHE A 23 13.02 -7.22 -0.47
C PHE A 23 14.02 -6.58 0.51
N ASN A 24 14.50 -7.30 1.53
CA ASN A 24 15.49 -6.78 2.48
C ASN A 24 16.78 -6.32 1.80
N LYS A 25 17.16 -6.91 0.66
CA LYS A 25 18.36 -6.51 -0.09
C LYS A 25 18.16 -5.25 -0.95
N ILE A 26 16.93 -5.02 -1.41
CA ILE A 26 16.55 -3.83 -2.19
C ILE A 26 16.20 -2.66 -1.27
N ARG A 27 15.70 -2.93 -0.06
CA ARG A 27 15.32 -1.93 0.93
C ARG A 27 16.58 -1.19 1.40
N PRO A 28 16.74 0.09 1.07
CA PRO A 28 17.88 0.86 1.54
C PRO A 28 17.81 1.05 3.07
N ALA A 29 18.95 0.97 3.74
CA ALA A 29 19.06 1.32 5.16
C ALA A 29 18.55 2.76 5.37
N LYS A 30 17.82 2.99 6.47
CA LYS A 30 17.05 4.22 6.78
C LYS A 30 17.83 5.53 6.57
N GLU A 31 19.15 5.47 6.62
CA GLU A 31 20.09 6.59 6.60
C GLU A 31 20.58 6.98 5.20
N ARG A 32 20.38 6.15 4.16
CA ARG A 32 21.11 6.30 2.88
C ARG A 32 20.53 7.30 1.88
N LEU A 33 19.42 7.99 2.16
CA LEU A 33 18.83 8.92 1.19
C LEU A 33 17.80 9.88 1.81
N ALA A 34 18.25 10.80 2.68
CA ALA A 34 17.52 12.01 3.11
C ALA A 34 15.98 11.90 3.20
N GLY A 35 15.45 10.92 3.95
CA GLY A 35 14.00 10.72 4.15
C GLY A 35 13.25 9.94 3.06
N PHE A 36 13.77 9.82 1.83
CA PHE A 36 13.11 9.03 0.78
C PHE A 36 13.08 7.52 1.10
N CYS A 37 14.02 7.04 1.92
CA CYS A 37 14.03 5.66 2.41
C CYS A 37 12.94 5.37 3.45
N GLU A 38 12.36 6.41 4.07
CA GLU A 38 11.26 6.26 5.02
C GLU A 38 9.97 5.81 4.33
N LEU A 39 9.83 6.10 3.03
CA LEU A 39 8.73 5.61 2.20
C LEU A 39 8.67 4.09 2.26
N PHE A 40 9.78 3.38 2.05
CA PHE A 40 9.85 1.91 2.08
C PHE A 40 9.63 1.28 3.47
N HIS A 41 9.56 2.10 4.52
CA HIS A 41 9.29 1.66 5.89
C HIS A 41 7.88 2.04 6.36
N CYS A 42 7.20 2.93 5.64
CA CYS A 42 5.84 3.34 5.96
C CYS A 42 4.83 2.63 5.03
N PRO A 43 3.97 1.73 5.55
CA PRO A 43 2.98 1.04 4.72
C PRO A 43 1.96 1.99 4.10
N MET A 44 1.62 3.13 4.72
CA MET A 44 0.74 4.13 4.09
C MET A 44 1.40 4.79 2.88
N CYS A 45 2.66 5.19 3.00
CA CYS A 45 3.41 5.83 1.92
C CYS A 45 3.62 4.87 0.74
N MET A 46 4.03 3.63 1.01
CA MET A 46 4.11 2.62 -0.05
C MET A 46 2.74 2.27 -0.60
N GLY A 47 1.69 2.23 0.22
CA GLY A 47 0.30 2.05 -0.22
C GLY A 47 -0.14 3.08 -1.25
N PHE A 48 0.24 4.34 -1.06
CA PHE A 48 -0.02 5.40 -2.03
C PHE A 48 0.67 5.16 -3.37
N TRP A 49 1.99 4.88 -3.35
CA TRP A 49 2.77 4.64 -4.57
C TRP A 49 2.34 3.36 -5.30
N VAL A 50 2.02 2.31 -4.56
CA VAL A 50 1.49 1.06 -5.09
C VAL A 50 0.12 1.29 -5.74
N GLY A 51 -0.75 2.10 -5.13
CA GLY A 51 -2.04 2.49 -5.73
C GLY A 51 -1.88 3.25 -7.05
N LEU A 52 -0.93 4.19 -7.13
CA LEU A 52 -0.58 4.86 -8.39
C LEU A 52 -0.02 3.89 -9.44
N PHE A 53 0.83 2.96 -9.02
CA PHE A 53 1.41 1.95 -9.91
C PHE A 53 0.33 1.02 -10.48
N LEU A 54 -0.59 0.52 -9.65
CA LEU A 54 -1.73 -0.29 -10.05
C LEU A 54 -2.67 0.44 -11.01
N PHE A 55 -2.87 1.75 -10.80
CA PHE A 55 -3.59 2.58 -11.75
C PHE A 55 -2.85 2.70 -13.10
N GLY A 56 -1.52 2.79 -13.08
CA GLY A 56 -0.71 2.81 -14.31
C GLY A 56 -0.87 1.54 -15.15
N ILE A 57 -0.86 0.37 -14.53
CA ILE A 57 -1.00 -0.93 -15.20
C ILE A 57 -2.45 -1.37 -15.45
N ASN A 58 -3.42 -0.52 -15.14
CA ASN A 58 -4.84 -0.83 -15.18
C ASN A 58 -5.33 -1.37 -16.55
N GLN A 59 -4.84 -0.86 -17.69
CA GLN A 59 -5.16 -1.41 -19.03
C GLN A 59 -4.68 -2.85 -19.25
N ASN A 60 -3.72 -3.32 -18.44
CA ASN A 60 -3.14 -4.65 -18.57
C ASN A 60 -3.83 -5.67 -17.64
N THR A 61 -4.88 -5.27 -16.92
CA THR A 61 -5.59 -6.13 -15.97
C THR A 61 -7.09 -6.05 -16.19
N GLU A 62 -7.77 -7.19 -16.17
CA GLU A 62 -9.23 -7.27 -16.24
C GLU A 62 -9.89 -7.18 -14.84
N LEU A 63 -9.09 -7.20 -13.77
CA LEU A 63 -9.59 -7.23 -12.38
C LEU A 63 -10.09 -5.87 -11.89
N PHE A 64 -9.55 -4.80 -12.45
CA PHE A 64 -9.94 -3.43 -12.14
C PHE A 64 -9.65 -2.56 -13.35
N THR A 65 -10.68 -1.96 -13.92
CA THR A 65 -10.59 -1.03 -15.06
C THR A 65 -11.13 0.35 -14.67
N PHE A 66 -10.24 1.33 -14.50
CA PHE A 66 -10.58 2.70 -14.12
C PHE A 66 -10.23 3.65 -15.27
N GLU A 67 -11.02 4.72 -15.42
CA GLU A 67 -10.70 5.74 -16.42
C GLU A 67 -9.37 6.44 -16.11
N TYR A 68 -8.55 6.59 -17.14
CA TYR A 68 -7.25 7.24 -17.07
C TYR A 68 -7.38 8.76 -16.97
N THR A 69 -7.65 9.24 -15.75
CA THR A 69 -7.62 10.66 -15.39
C THR A 69 -6.61 10.90 -14.27
N LEU A 70 -6.00 12.08 -14.25
CA LEU A 70 -5.04 12.45 -13.21
C LEU A 70 -5.70 12.45 -11.81
N SER A 71 -6.97 12.82 -11.74
CA SER A 71 -7.79 12.74 -10.53
C SER A 71 -7.96 11.30 -10.05
N ASN A 72 -8.27 10.36 -10.95
CA ASN A 72 -8.38 8.95 -10.58
C ASN A 72 -7.05 8.38 -10.11
N ALA A 73 -5.92 8.79 -10.70
CA ALA A 73 -4.59 8.35 -10.25
C ALA A 73 -4.35 8.73 -8.78
N LEU A 74 -4.64 9.98 -8.41
CA LEU A 74 -4.46 10.47 -7.05
C LEU A 74 -5.43 9.80 -6.06
N ILE A 75 -6.68 9.60 -6.48
CA ILE A 75 -7.69 8.89 -5.69
C ILE A 75 -7.29 7.43 -5.48
N CYS A 76 -6.79 6.74 -6.51
CA CYS A 76 -6.30 5.36 -6.41
C CYS A 76 -5.12 5.24 -5.43
N GLY A 77 -4.21 6.21 -5.43
CA GLY A 77 -3.16 6.31 -4.42
C GLY A 77 -3.73 6.52 -3.01
N ALA A 78 -4.67 7.45 -2.85
CA ALA A 78 -5.30 7.72 -1.55
C ALA A 78 -6.03 6.49 -1.01
N ILE A 79 -6.75 5.76 -1.87
CA ILE A 79 -7.43 4.50 -1.53
C ILE A 79 -6.40 3.44 -1.12
N GLY A 80 -5.28 3.31 -1.85
CA GLY A 80 -4.21 2.38 -1.50
C GLY A 80 -3.60 2.67 -0.12
N SER A 81 -3.40 3.94 0.20
CA SER A 81 -2.95 4.38 1.53
C SER A 81 -3.98 4.05 2.62
N ALA A 82 -5.26 4.38 2.39
CA ALA A 82 -6.34 4.10 3.32
C ALA A 82 -6.52 2.60 3.57
N ALA A 83 -6.47 1.78 2.52
CA ALA A 83 -6.50 0.33 2.61
C ALA A 83 -5.33 -0.18 3.46
N ALA A 84 -4.10 0.27 3.17
CA ALA A 84 -2.92 -0.12 3.94
C ALA A 84 -3.04 0.23 5.43
N TYR A 85 -3.58 1.40 5.77
CA TYR A 85 -3.81 1.79 7.16
C TYR A 85 -4.86 0.91 7.84
N ILE A 86 -6.05 0.80 7.25
CA ILE A 86 -7.17 0.04 7.82
C ILE A 86 -6.76 -1.42 8.02
N PHE A 87 -6.15 -2.05 7.02
CA PHE A 87 -5.77 -3.44 7.13
C PHE A 87 -4.66 -3.68 8.16
N ASN A 88 -3.68 -2.77 8.33
CA ASN A 88 -2.69 -2.90 9.40
C ASN A 88 -3.29 -2.67 10.80
N MET A 89 -4.31 -1.80 10.92
CA MET A 89 -5.02 -1.60 12.19
C MET A 89 -5.97 -2.75 12.53
N VAL A 90 -6.48 -3.47 11.54
CA VAL A 90 -7.39 -4.61 11.75
C VAL A 90 -6.61 -5.91 11.92
N PHE A 91 -5.60 -6.16 11.09
CA PHE A 91 -4.81 -7.38 11.07
C PHE A 91 -3.38 -7.07 11.52
N SER A 92 -3.02 -7.55 12.70
CA SER A 92 -1.67 -7.53 13.23
C SER A 92 -1.06 -8.93 13.17
N ASP A 93 0.25 -9.03 13.39
CA ASP A 93 0.97 -10.32 13.38
C ASP A 93 0.41 -11.31 14.42
N ASP A 94 -0.20 -10.80 15.49
CA ASP A 94 -0.85 -11.57 16.55
C ASP A 94 -2.36 -11.85 16.31
N GLY A 95 -2.91 -11.43 15.16
CA GLY A 95 -4.31 -11.68 14.78
C GLY A 95 -5.16 -10.41 14.61
N ILE A 96 -6.47 -10.54 14.81
CA ILE A 96 -7.43 -9.43 14.61
C ILE A 96 -7.45 -8.52 15.85
N GLN A 97 -7.14 -7.25 15.67
CA GLN A 97 -7.12 -6.26 16.75
C GLN A 97 -8.53 -5.70 17.03
N ILE A 98 -9.18 -6.21 18.09
CA ILE A 98 -10.49 -5.74 18.54
C ILE A 98 -10.31 -4.97 19.86
N GLY A 99 -10.59 -3.68 19.86
CA GLY A 99 -10.58 -2.85 21.08
C GLY A 99 -9.21 -2.34 21.53
N VAL A 100 -8.26 -2.16 20.60
CA VAL A 100 -6.96 -1.53 20.91
C VAL A 100 -7.19 -0.09 21.37
N ASN A 101 -6.93 0.15 22.66
CA ASN A 101 -7.01 1.44 23.34
C ASN A 101 -5.60 1.99 23.62
N ASN A 102 -4.69 1.83 22.67
CA ASN A 102 -3.35 2.40 22.71
C ASN A 102 -3.11 3.19 21.42
N GLY A 103 -3.87 4.28 21.27
CA GLY A 103 -3.46 5.35 20.36
C GLY A 103 -2.19 5.97 20.92
N HIS A 104 -1.09 5.85 20.18
CA HIS A 104 0.00 6.81 20.25
C HIS A 104 -0.31 7.94 19.26
#